data_AF-A0A1B6F464-F1
#
_entry.id   AF-A0A1B6F464-F1
#
_cell.length_a   1.000
_cell.length_b   1.000
_cell.length_c   1.000
_cell.angle_alpha   90.00
_cell.angle_beta   90.00
_cell.angle_gamma   90.00
#
_symmetry.space_group_name_H-M   'P 1'
#
loop_
_entity.id
_entity.type
_entity.pdbx_description
1 polymer ?
#
loop_
_entity_poly.entity_id
_entity_poly.type
_entity_poly.pdbx_seq_one_letter_code
_entity_poly.pdbx_strand_id
1 'polypeptide(L)'
;MFTFFSVLYLLEINYLVSADSDSCMKVQTVDAGLYKAYCDGPFFQSLLPDTEENRLLDNVCFTFFPAPDDPNTFHGYEARVYCDGSSSVMSFVGTQISTGIQRLATPFLTATDHSIGYPGCDNYLVYRCSNFGDPFDPFVFAASFTCQPIGLSCLRKVEELLKDRGLPEQEFYVLPMKLPNRCVTQQLCIQPPNPFYNHLPGVLQI
;
A
#
# COMPACT_ATOMS: atom_id res chain seq x y z
N MET A 1 0.77 49.10 53.79
CA MET A 1 0.24 49.66 52.54
C MET A 1 0.85 48.87 51.39
N PHE A 2 0.04 47.94 50.89
CA PHE A 2 0.05 47.18 49.64
C PHE A 2 1.37 46.76 48.94
N THR A 3 1.58 45.45 49.03
CA THR A 3 2.27 44.54 48.10
C THR A 3 1.66 44.57 46.69
N PHE A 4 2.50 44.48 45.65
CA PHE A 4 2.10 43.99 44.32
C PHE A 4 3.15 43.00 43.81
N PHE A 5 2.92 41.72 44.10
CA PHE A 5 3.42 40.60 43.32
C PHE A 5 2.56 40.50 42.07
N SER A 6 3.14 40.71 40.88
CA SER A 6 2.45 40.33 39.63
C SER A 6 2.74 38.87 39.31
N VAL A 7 1.66 38.13 39.36
CA VAL A 7 1.46 36.71 39.09
C VAL A 7 2.04 36.31 37.73
N LEU A 8 3.10 35.49 37.73
CA LEU A 8 3.46 34.67 36.58
C LEU A 8 2.38 33.57 36.47
N TYR A 9 1.52 33.69 35.47
CA TYR A 9 0.63 32.62 35.05
C TYR A 9 1.49 31.49 34.45
N LEU A 10 1.74 30.45 35.25
CA LEU A 10 2.15 29.14 34.76
C LEU A 10 0.97 28.55 33.99
N LEU A 11 1.02 28.63 32.66
CA LEU A 11 0.22 27.78 31.80
C LEU A 11 0.81 26.37 31.87
N GLU A 12 0.28 25.57 32.79
CA GLU A 12 0.40 24.11 32.76
C GLU A 12 -0.26 23.60 31.47
N ILE A 13 0.54 23.44 30.43
CA ILE A 13 0.16 22.60 29.30
C ILE A 13 0.23 21.16 29.81
N ASN A 14 -0.90 20.68 30.31
CA ASN A 14 -1.17 19.26 30.51
C ASN A 14 -1.16 18.58 29.13
N TYR A 15 0.04 18.25 28.63
CA TYR A 15 0.18 17.19 27.63
C TYR A 15 -0.14 15.88 28.34
N LEU A 16 -1.41 15.49 28.30
CA LEU A 16 -1.79 14.08 28.32
C LEU A 16 -1.12 13.44 27.11
N VAL A 17 0.11 12.94 27.30
CA VAL A 17 0.66 11.89 26.47
C VAL A 17 -0.17 10.67 26.77
N SER A 18 -1.31 10.55 26.08
CA SER A 18 -1.86 9.24 25.78
C SER A 18 -0.79 8.56 24.95
N ALA A 19 -0.06 7.62 25.56
CA ALA A 19 0.71 6.64 24.82
C ALA A 19 -0.27 5.76 24.05
N ASP A 20 -0.79 6.30 22.94
CA ASP A 20 -1.33 5.46 21.89
C ASP A 20 -0.11 4.75 21.30
N SER A 21 -0.11 3.42 21.31
CA SER A 21 1.00 2.57 20.88
C SER A 21 1.13 2.58 19.35
N ASP A 22 1.05 3.75 18.72
CA ASP A 22 1.23 3.89 17.29
C ASP A 22 2.74 3.86 17.02
N SER A 23 3.27 2.64 16.85
CA SER A 23 4.70 2.37 16.60
C SER A 23 5.20 2.93 15.27
N CYS A 24 4.29 3.49 14.46
CA CYS A 24 4.53 3.96 13.12
C CYS A 24 5.15 5.38 13.10
N MET A 25 6.27 5.51 12.40
CA MET A 25 6.86 6.82 12.12
C MET A 25 5.94 7.65 11.21
N LYS A 26 5.83 8.95 11.50
CA LYS A 26 5.10 9.89 10.66
C LYS A 26 5.98 10.30 9.48
N VAL A 27 5.54 9.96 8.27
CA VAL A 27 6.25 10.28 7.02
C VAL A 27 5.39 11.10 6.07
N GLN A 28 6.02 11.94 5.25
CA GLN A 28 5.31 12.69 4.22
C GLN A 28 4.85 11.75 3.10
N THR A 29 3.54 11.69 2.89
CA THR A 29 2.91 10.79 1.91
C THR A 29 2.53 11.50 0.62
N VAL A 30 2.27 10.70 -0.42
CA VAL A 30 1.71 11.14 -1.71
C VAL A 30 0.43 10.39 -2.02
N ASP A 31 -0.33 10.89 -2.99
CA ASP A 31 -1.56 10.24 -3.43
C ASP A 31 -1.29 8.98 -4.27
N ALA A 32 -1.07 7.87 -3.57
CA ALA A 32 -1.02 6.51 -4.10
C ALA A 32 -1.85 5.57 -3.20
N GLY A 33 -3.07 6.00 -2.89
CA GLY A 33 -4.00 5.24 -2.04
C GLY A 33 -4.69 4.07 -2.76
N LEU A 34 -5.51 3.34 -1.99
CA LEU A 34 -6.28 2.18 -2.41
C LEU A 34 -7.23 2.47 -3.59
N TYR A 35 -7.82 3.67 -3.63
CA TYR A 35 -8.69 4.06 -4.75
C TYR A 35 -7.93 4.11 -6.08
N LYS A 36 -6.75 4.77 -6.09
CA LYS A 36 -5.86 4.78 -7.26
C LYS A 36 -5.41 3.37 -7.60
N ALA A 37 -5.06 2.57 -6.60
CA ALA A 37 -4.64 1.20 -6.78
C ALA A 37 -5.73 0.28 -7.36
N TYR A 38 -7.01 0.58 -7.09
CA TYR A 38 -8.15 -0.07 -7.72
C TYR A 38 -8.31 0.37 -9.18
N CYS A 39 -8.28 1.68 -9.46
CA CYS A 39 -8.52 2.20 -10.80
C CYS A 39 -7.41 1.85 -11.80
N ASP A 40 -6.16 1.94 -11.38
CA ASP A 40 -4.98 1.76 -12.23
C ASP A 40 -4.35 0.36 -12.08
N GLY A 41 -4.90 -0.47 -11.18
CA GLY A 41 -4.33 -1.77 -10.82
C GLY A 41 -4.31 -2.79 -11.97
N PRO A 42 -3.49 -3.85 -11.85
CA PRO A 42 -2.82 -4.32 -10.63
C PRO A 42 -1.60 -3.50 -10.18
N PHE A 43 -1.31 -3.53 -8.88
CA PHE A 43 -0.17 -2.85 -8.28
C PHE A 43 0.95 -3.85 -7.97
N PHE A 44 2.07 -3.77 -8.70
CA PHE A 44 3.17 -4.73 -8.67
C PHE A 44 4.26 -4.29 -7.72
N GLN A 45 4.64 -5.14 -6.76
CA GLN A 45 5.86 -4.92 -5.98
C GLN A 45 7.08 -5.25 -6.83
N SER A 46 8.11 -4.42 -6.72
CA SER A 46 9.35 -4.48 -7.51
C SER A 46 10.61 -4.53 -6.66
N LEU A 47 10.51 -4.09 -5.40
CA LEU A 47 11.58 -4.06 -4.44
C LEU A 47 11.01 -4.46 -3.09
N LEU A 48 11.67 -5.38 -2.39
CA LEU A 48 11.29 -5.88 -1.07
C LEU A 48 12.52 -5.95 -0.16
N PRO A 49 12.35 -6.04 1.18
CA PRO A 49 13.45 -6.36 2.08
C PRO A 49 14.13 -7.66 1.66
N ASP A 50 15.45 -7.71 1.72
CA ASP A 50 16.19 -8.91 1.36
C ASP A 50 16.12 -9.98 2.46
N THR A 51 15.22 -10.94 2.27
CA THR A 51 15.02 -12.07 3.18
C THR A 51 15.06 -13.39 2.40
N GLU A 52 15.33 -14.50 3.09
CA GLU A 52 15.32 -15.83 2.45
C GLU A 52 13.98 -16.13 1.76
N GLU A 53 12.86 -15.76 2.38
CA GLU A 53 11.53 -15.93 1.80
C GLU A 53 11.33 -15.07 0.54
N ASN A 54 11.73 -13.80 0.58
CA ASN A 54 11.55 -12.89 -0.54
C ASN A 54 12.41 -13.27 -1.75
N ARG A 55 13.60 -13.86 -1.53
CA ARG A 55 14.48 -14.38 -2.60
C ARG A 55 13.86 -15.53 -3.40
N LEU A 56 12.83 -16.18 -2.88
CA LEU A 56 12.09 -17.22 -3.59
C LEU A 56 11.04 -16.65 -4.54
N LEU A 57 10.74 -15.35 -4.46
CA LEU A 57 9.71 -14.68 -5.25
C LEU A 57 10.23 -14.25 -6.61
N ASP A 58 9.43 -14.48 -7.65
CA ASP A 58 9.61 -13.91 -8.98
C ASP A 58 8.82 -12.61 -9.12
N ASN A 59 7.55 -12.61 -8.72
CA ASN A 59 6.69 -11.43 -8.78
C ASN A 59 5.62 -11.46 -7.68
N VAL A 60 5.17 -10.26 -7.32
CA VAL A 60 4.09 -10.04 -6.36
C VAL A 60 3.21 -8.92 -6.87
N CYS A 61 1.89 -9.09 -6.78
CA CYS A 61 0.95 -8.04 -7.11
C CYS A 61 -0.22 -7.97 -6.14
N PHE A 62 -0.73 -6.74 -6.00
CA PHE A 62 -1.88 -6.38 -5.20
C PHE A 62 -3.00 -5.94 -6.12
N THR A 63 -4.19 -6.44 -5.85
CA THR A 63 -5.42 -6.04 -6.52
C THR A 63 -6.45 -5.70 -5.47
N PHE A 64 -7.22 -4.65 -5.68
CA PHE A 64 -8.16 -4.11 -4.71
C PHE A 64 -9.54 -4.03 -5.35
N PHE A 65 -10.59 -4.26 -4.57
CA PHE A 65 -11.98 -4.17 -5.01
C PHE A 65 -12.78 -3.43 -3.93
N PRO A 66 -13.50 -2.35 -4.26
CA PRO A 66 -14.22 -1.58 -3.25
C PRO A 66 -15.29 -2.43 -2.57
N ALA A 67 -15.44 -2.25 -1.26
CA ALA A 67 -16.53 -2.82 -0.50
C ALA A 67 -17.87 -2.16 -0.92
N PRO A 68 -18.99 -2.90 -0.92
CA PRO A 68 -20.27 -2.37 -1.36
C PRO A 68 -20.87 -1.35 -0.38
N ASP A 69 -20.47 -1.39 0.89
CA ASP A 69 -21.04 -0.65 2.01
C ASP A 69 -20.19 0.53 2.49
N ASP A 70 -18.88 0.52 2.24
CA ASP A 70 -17.96 1.60 2.61
C ASP A 70 -17.03 1.98 1.44
N PRO A 71 -17.11 3.22 0.92
CA PRO A 71 -16.29 3.67 -0.21
C PRO A 71 -14.78 3.75 0.10
N ASN A 72 -14.38 3.73 1.37
CA ASN A 72 -12.97 3.77 1.78
C ASN A 72 -12.39 2.39 2.06
N THR A 73 -13.21 1.34 2.08
CA THR A 73 -12.79 -0.03 2.39
C THR A 73 -12.76 -0.86 1.12
N PHE A 74 -11.74 -1.70 1.00
CA PHE A 74 -11.44 -2.51 -0.17
C PHE A 74 -11.14 -3.94 0.27
N HIS A 75 -11.68 -4.91 -0.44
CA HIS A 75 -11.20 -6.27 -0.40
C HIS A 75 -9.98 -6.39 -1.31
N GLY A 76 -8.86 -6.82 -0.76
CA GLY A 76 -7.59 -6.93 -1.46
C GLY A 76 -7.13 -8.37 -1.61
N TYR A 77 -6.37 -8.62 -2.67
CA TYR A 77 -5.64 -9.88 -2.87
C TYR A 77 -4.18 -9.60 -3.12
N GLU A 78 -3.31 -10.30 -2.40
CA GLU A 78 -1.88 -10.38 -2.66
C GLU A 78 -1.62 -11.71 -3.37
N ALA A 79 -1.22 -11.64 -4.64
CA ALA A 79 -0.80 -12.81 -5.40
C ALA A 79 0.74 -12.83 -5.46
N ARG A 80 1.33 -13.95 -5.07
CA ARG A 80 2.77 -14.20 -5.11
C ARG A 80 3.07 -15.34 -6.08
N VAL A 81 4.07 -15.16 -6.91
CA VAL A 81 4.60 -16.19 -7.81
C VAL A 81 6.05 -16.46 -7.43
N TYR A 82 6.37 -17.73 -7.25
CA TYR A 82 7.70 -18.17 -6.84
C TYR A 82 8.53 -18.56 -8.06
N CYS A 83 9.86 -18.55 -7.90
CA CYS A 83 10.82 -18.89 -8.95
C CYS A 83 10.67 -20.32 -9.50
N ASP A 84 10.03 -21.24 -8.75
CA ASP A 84 9.71 -22.60 -9.21
C ASP A 84 8.42 -22.69 -10.03
N GLY A 85 7.72 -21.57 -10.23
CA GLY A 85 6.45 -21.48 -10.96
C GLY A 85 5.21 -21.77 -10.13
N SER A 86 5.36 -22.12 -8.85
CA SER A 86 4.24 -22.18 -7.92
C SER A 86 3.70 -20.78 -7.59
N SER A 87 2.48 -20.71 -7.05
CA SER A 87 1.85 -19.43 -6.71
C SER A 87 0.97 -19.55 -5.47
N SER A 88 0.86 -18.46 -4.71
CA SER A 88 -0.05 -18.33 -3.57
C SER A 88 -0.87 -17.05 -3.70
N VAL A 89 -2.09 -17.06 -3.14
CA VAL A 89 -2.97 -15.89 -3.08
C VAL A 89 -3.50 -15.76 -1.67
N MET A 90 -3.33 -14.57 -1.08
CA MET A 90 -3.87 -14.23 0.23
C MET A 90 -4.84 -13.06 0.10
N SER A 91 -6.03 -13.20 0.68
CA SER A 91 -6.99 -12.10 0.79
C SER A 91 -6.73 -11.25 2.03
N PHE A 92 -7.00 -9.96 1.94
CA PHE A 92 -6.93 -9.02 3.04
C PHE A 92 -8.01 -7.94 2.90
N VAL A 93 -8.22 -7.14 3.93
CA VAL A 93 -9.06 -5.95 3.90
C VAL A 93 -8.18 -4.73 4.01
N GLY A 94 -8.36 -3.75 3.14
CA GLY A 94 -7.65 -2.47 3.17
C GLY A 94 -8.64 -1.32 3.39
N THR A 95 -8.33 -0.38 4.27
CA THR A 95 -9.12 0.84 4.46
C THR A 95 -8.24 2.07 4.25
N GLN A 96 -8.70 3.00 3.42
CA GLN A 96 -8.04 4.28 3.22
C GLN A 96 -8.32 5.18 4.44
N ILE A 97 -7.27 5.57 5.16
CA ILE A 97 -7.41 6.44 6.34
C ILE A 97 -7.34 7.92 5.92
N SER A 98 -6.36 8.25 5.09
CA SER A 98 -6.14 9.58 4.52
C SER A 98 -5.23 9.46 3.31
N THR A 99 -4.97 10.55 2.57
CA THR A 99 -4.16 10.50 1.34
C THR A 99 -2.79 9.82 1.57
N GLY A 100 -2.57 8.71 0.85
CA GLY A 100 -1.34 7.92 0.94
C GLY A 100 -1.14 7.18 2.26
N ILE A 101 -2.14 7.11 3.13
CA ILE A 101 -2.13 6.29 4.35
C ILE A 101 -3.28 5.31 4.29
N GLN A 102 -2.97 4.02 4.32
CA GLN A 102 -3.95 2.96 4.30
C GLN A 102 -3.65 1.91 5.37
N ARG A 103 -4.70 1.34 5.95
CA ARG A 103 -4.60 0.26 6.92
C ARG A 103 -4.96 -1.04 6.26
N LEU A 104 -4.10 -2.04 6.39
CA LEU A 104 -4.33 -3.39 5.88
C LEU A 104 -4.57 -4.34 7.05
N ALA A 105 -5.49 -5.26 6.87
CA ALA A 105 -5.86 -6.28 7.85
C ALA A 105 -5.92 -7.65 7.19
N THR A 106 -5.17 -8.59 7.75
CA THR A 106 -5.24 -10.02 7.44
C THR A 106 -5.83 -10.74 8.67
N PRO A 107 -6.14 -12.05 8.58
CA PRO A 107 -6.52 -12.82 9.76
C PRO A 107 -5.46 -12.85 10.88
N PHE A 108 -4.19 -12.54 10.57
CA PHE A 108 -3.07 -12.67 11.49
C PHE A 108 -2.60 -11.34 12.10
N LEU A 109 -2.71 -10.25 11.32
CA LEU A 109 -2.18 -8.96 11.72
C LEU A 109 -2.89 -7.79 11.05
N THR A 110 -2.67 -6.60 11.62
CA THR A 110 -2.97 -5.32 11.00
C THR A 110 -1.70 -4.50 10.83
N ALA A 111 -1.59 -3.82 9.70
CA ALA A 111 -0.45 -2.99 9.35
C ALA A 111 -0.92 -1.67 8.75
N THR A 112 -0.11 -0.62 8.87
CA THR A 112 -0.35 0.67 8.23
C THR A 112 0.72 0.89 7.18
N ASP A 113 0.27 1.19 5.97
CA ASP A 113 1.11 1.56 4.85
C ASP A 113 1.06 3.06 4.65
N HIS A 114 2.24 3.64 4.50
CA HIS A 114 2.45 5.02 4.11
C HIS A 114 3.07 5.02 2.72
N SER A 115 2.35 5.56 1.76
CA SER A 115 2.78 5.67 0.36
C SER A 115 3.60 6.94 0.17
N ILE A 116 4.83 6.76 -0.24
CA ILE A 116 5.91 7.72 -0.29
C ILE A 116 6.28 7.93 -1.75
N GLY A 117 6.21 9.19 -2.21
CA GLY A 117 6.57 9.52 -3.59
C GLY A 117 8.05 9.28 -3.84
N TYR A 118 8.36 8.76 -5.04
CA TYR A 118 9.71 8.53 -5.51
C TYR A 118 10.03 9.41 -6.72
N PRO A 119 10.60 10.61 -6.52
CA PRO A 119 10.83 11.56 -7.61
C PRO A 119 11.74 10.99 -8.71
N GLY A 120 11.23 11.00 -9.95
CA GLY A 120 11.98 10.53 -11.12
C GLY A 120 11.99 9.02 -11.32
N CYS A 121 11.11 8.30 -10.60
CA CYS A 121 10.89 6.87 -10.72
C CYS A 121 9.40 6.57 -10.84
N ASP A 122 9.04 5.56 -11.63
CA ASP A 122 7.63 5.15 -11.82
C ASP A 122 7.07 4.38 -10.62
N ASN A 123 7.94 4.02 -9.68
CA ASN A 123 7.62 3.32 -8.46
C ASN A 123 7.21 4.28 -7.34
N TYR A 124 6.33 3.82 -6.47
CA TYR A 124 6.11 4.39 -5.16
C TYR A 124 6.93 3.59 -4.14
N LEU A 125 7.50 4.27 -3.16
CA LEU A 125 7.99 3.62 -1.96
C LEU A 125 6.84 3.50 -0.98
N VAL A 126 6.75 2.40 -0.26
CA VAL A 126 5.70 2.18 0.74
C VAL A 126 6.39 1.76 2.02
N TYR A 127 6.24 2.59 3.05
CA TYR A 127 6.68 2.28 4.40
C TYR A 127 5.55 1.56 5.14
N ARG A 128 5.81 0.35 5.61
CA ARG A 128 4.86 -0.50 6.32
C ARG A 128 5.32 -0.70 7.76
N CYS A 129 4.38 -0.53 8.69
CA CYS A 129 4.58 -0.77 10.12
C CYS A 129 3.44 -1.65 10.66
N SER A 130 3.75 -2.47 11.66
CA SER A 130 2.75 -3.31 12.35
C SER A 130 1.97 -2.49 13.38
N ASN A 131 0.66 -2.73 13.47
CA ASN A 131 -0.23 -2.12 14.47
C ASN A 131 -0.71 -3.13 15.53
N PHE A 132 -1.08 -4.34 15.12
CA PHE A 132 -1.63 -5.37 15.99
C PHE A 132 -1.48 -6.78 15.39
N GLY A 133 -1.39 -7.81 16.23
CA GLY A 133 -1.27 -9.21 15.82
C GLY A 133 0.19 -9.65 15.80
N ASP A 134 0.56 -10.47 14.81
CA ASP A 134 1.94 -10.93 14.63
C ASP A 134 2.87 -9.73 14.31
N PRO A 135 3.79 -9.37 15.22
CA PRO A 135 4.63 -8.19 15.04
C PRO A 135 5.73 -8.47 14.02
N PHE A 136 6.08 -7.45 13.25
CA PHE A 136 7.22 -7.45 12.35
C PHE A 136 7.93 -6.09 12.41
N ASP A 137 9.23 -6.10 12.12
CA ASP A 137 10.02 -4.86 12.07
C ASP A 137 9.55 -3.99 10.90
N PRO A 138 9.33 -2.67 11.10
CA PRO A 138 8.90 -1.79 10.03
C PRO A 138 9.87 -1.83 8.85
N PHE A 139 9.34 -1.84 7.64
CA PHE A 139 10.14 -1.96 6.43
C PHE A 139 9.57 -1.13 5.29
N VAL A 140 10.40 -0.88 4.29
CA VAL A 140 10.04 -0.22 3.04
C VAL A 140 10.06 -1.23 1.89
N PHE A 141 9.12 -1.07 0.98
CA PHE A 141 9.11 -1.79 -0.30
C PHE A 141 8.77 -0.81 -1.43
N ALA A 142 9.04 -1.18 -2.68
CA ALA A 142 8.69 -0.36 -3.84
C ALA A 142 7.65 -1.06 -4.71
N ALA A 143 6.64 -0.33 -5.18
CA ALA A 143 5.59 -0.86 -6.03
C ALA A 143 5.19 0.10 -7.16
N SER A 144 4.69 -0.43 -8.27
CA SER A 144 4.30 0.35 -9.46
C SER A 144 3.11 -0.27 -10.18
N PHE A 145 2.48 0.45 -11.09
CA PHE A 145 1.40 -0.06 -11.94
C PHE A 145 1.89 -0.86 -13.16
N THR A 146 3.21 -1.00 -13.29
CA THR A 146 3.86 -1.74 -14.36
C THR A 146 4.50 -3.01 -13.81
N CYS A 147 4.26 -4.15 -14.46
CA CYS A 147 4.94 -5.41 -14.14
C CYS A 147 6.35 -5.40 -14.76
N GLN A 148 7.22 -4.52 -14.26
CA GLN A 148 8.63 -4.45 -14.64
C GLN A 148 9.54 -4.32 -13.41
N PRO A 149 10.75 -4.90 -13.44
CA PRO A 149 11.76 -4.67 -12.41
C PRO A 149 12.07 -3.19 -12.27
N ILE A 150 12.39 -2.75 -11.05
CA ILE A 150 12.80 -1.37 -10.80
C ILE A 150 14.10 -1.04 -11.55
N GLY A 151 14.14 0.16 -12.15
CA GLY A 151 15.31 0.62 -12.89
C GLY A 151 16.54 0.85 -12.02
N LEU A 152 17.73 0.59 -12.55
CA LEU A 152 19.01 0.76 -11.83
C LEU A 152 19.25 2.20 -11.35
N SER A 153 18.80 3.20 -12.11
CA SER A 153 18.89 4.62 -11.73
C SER A 153 18.03 4.94 -10.52
N CYS A 154 16.91 4.24 -10.35
CA CYS A 154 16.07 4.34 -9.17
C CYS A 154 16.80 3.74 -7.99
N LEU A 155 17.19 2.46 -8.04
CA LEU A 155 17.87 1.77 -6.93
C LEU A 155 18.93 2.60 -6.19
N ARG A 156 19.81 3.30 -6.92
CA ARG A 156 20.86 4.16 -6.34
C ARG A 156 20.36 5.30 -5.45
N LYS A 157 19.13 5.76 -5.66
CA LYS A 157 18.48 6.85 -4.90
C LYS A 157 17.64 6.35 -3.74
N VAL A 158 17.38 5.04 -3.64
CA VAL A 158 16.52 4.50 -2.55
C VAL A 158 17.17 4.81 -1.22
N GLU A 159 18.44 4.46 -1.05
CA GLU A 159 19.20 4.65 0.20
C GLU A 159 19.24 6.12 0.65
N GLU A 160 19.51 7.04 -0.28
CA GLU A 160 19.49 8.48 -0.02
C GLU A 160 18.11 8.93 0.49
N LEU A 161 17.04 8.49 -0.18
CA LEU A 161 15.68 8.88 0.17
C LEU A 161 15.23 8.31 1.52
N LEU A 162 15.63 7.08 1.85
CA LEU A 162 15.34 6.48 3.17
C LEU A 162 16.02 7.27 4.27
N LYS A 163 17.31 7.58 4.08
CA LYS A 163 18.11 8.34 5.03
C LYS A 163 17.56 9.73 5.26
N ASP A 164 17.21 10.45 4.19
CA ASP A 164 16.65 11.81 4.26
C ASP A 164 15.30 11.86 5.00
N ARG A 165 14.55 10.75 5.00
CA ARG A 165 13.24 10.64 5.67
C ARG A 165 13.31 9.96 7.02
N GLY A 166 14.49 9.60 7.51
CA GLY A 166 14.67 8.89 8.79
C GLY A 166 14.02 7.49 8.80
N LEU A 167 13.88 6.87 7.62
CA LEU A 167 13.35 5.52 7.46
C LEU A 167 14.43 4.47 7.78
N PRO A 168 14.06 3.24 8.13
CA PRO A 168 15.03 2.19 8.44
C PRO A 168 15.95 1.93 7.23
N GLU A 169 17.25 1.84 7.50
CA GLU A 169 18.21 1.29 6.56
C GLU A 169 17.99 -0.22 6.47
N GLN A 170 17.88 -0.75 5.25
CA GLN A 170 17.61 -2.16 5.00
C GLN A 170 18.21 -2.58 3.66
N GLU A 171 18.58 -3.85 3.55
CA GLU A 171 18.96 -4.44 2.27
C GLU A 171 17.72 -4.78 1.45
N PHE A 172 17.86 -4.73 0.13
CA PHE A 172 16.74 -4.90 -0.79
C PHE A 172 16.98 -6.01 -1.80
N TYR A 173 15.92 -6.78 -2.04
CA TYR A 173 15.81 -7.73 -3.14
C TYR A 173 14.91 -7.14 -4.24
N VAL A 174 15.41 -7.17 -5.48
CA VAL A 174 14.66 -6.75 -6.67
C VAL A 174 13.90 -7.94 -7.23
N LEU A 175 12.58 -7.81 -7.34
CA LEU A 175 11.77 -8.89 -7.92
C LEU A 175 12.06 -9.03 -9.43
N PRO A 176 12.42 -10.23 -9.91
CA PRO A 176 12.78 -10.46 -11.31
C PRO A 176 11.68 -10.21 -12.32
N MET A 177 10.42 -10.43 -11.94
CA MET A 177 9.22 -10.32 -12.78
C MET A 177 9.32 -11.04 -14.14
N LYS A 178 9.82 -12.28 -14.15
CA LYS A 178 10.01 -13.06 -15.38
C LYS A 178 8.83 -13.96 -15.69
N LEU A 179 8.11 -14.42 -14.68
CA LEU A 179 6.99 -15.34 -14.81
C LEU A 179 5.66 -14.57 -14.95
N PRO A 180 4.60 -15.22 -15.48
CA PRO A 180 3.26 -14.61 -15.51
C PRO A 180 2.76 -14.29 -14.09
N ASN A 181 2.24 -13.09 -13.87
CA ASN A 181 2.01 -12.53 -12.53
C ASN A 181 0.83 -13.09 -11.70
N ARG A 182 -0.07 -13.86 -12.32
CA ARG A 182 -1.22 -14.51 -11.65
C ARG A 182 -2.08 -13.58 -10.76
N CYS A 183 -2.12 -12.27 -11.02
CA CYS A 183 -2.93 -11.33 -10.24
C CYS A 183 -4.42 -11.68 -10.30
N VAL A 184 -5.12 -11.47 -9.19
CA VAL A 184 -6.58 -11.66 -9.13
C VAL A 184 -7.26 -10.49 -9.81
N THR A 185 -7.69 -10.68 -11.06
CA THR A 185 -8.43 -9.66 -11.80
C THR A 185 -9.93 -9.92 -11.71
N GLN A 186 -10.75 -8.88 -11.69
CA GLN A 186 -12.20 -9.03 -11.81
C GLN A 186 -12.53 -9.77 -13.09
N GLN A 187 -13.33 -10.83 -12.99
CA GLN A 187 -13.93 -11.43 -14.17
C GLN A 187 -14.96 -10.44 -14.72
N LEU A 188 -14.66 -9.83 -15.86
CA LEU A 188 -15.67 -9.10 -16.62
C LEU A 188 -16.71 -10.13 -17.08
N CYS A 189 -17.83 -10.21 -16.39
CA CYS A 189 -19.01 -10.93 -16.85
C CYS A 189 -19.63 -10.14 -18.01
N ILE A 190 -18.96 -10.14 -19.16
CA ILE A 190 -19.54 -9.66 -20.40
C ILE A 190 -20.57 -10.71 -20.78
N GLN A 191 -21.86 -10.36 -20.73
CA GLN A 191 -22.84 -11.22 -21.37
C GLN A 191 -22.39 -11.37 -22.84
N PRO A 192 -22.23 -12.60 -23.37
CA PRO A 192 -21.96 -12.75 -24.79
C PRO A 192 -22.99 -11.94 -25.56
N PRO A 193 -22.64 -11.25 -26.67
CA PRO A 193 -23.58 -10.42 -27.41
C PRO A 193 -24.82 -11.26 -27.69
N ASN A 194 -25.90 -10.98 -26.96
CA ASN A 194 -27.08 -11.81 -26.96
C ASN A 194 -27.89 -11.38 -28.18
N PRO A 195 -28.01 -12.20 -29.23
CA PRO A 195 -28.73 -11.83 -30.44
C PRO A 195 -30.23 -11.57 -30.18
N PHE A 196 -30.74 -11.88 -28.98
CA PHE A 196 -32.14 -11.71 -28.59
C PHE A 196 -32.45 -10.42 -27.81
N TYR A 197 -31.44 -9.66 -27.33
CA TYR A 197 -31.69 -8.38 -26.60
C TYR A 197 -31.64 -7.12 -27.47
N ASN A 198 -31.20 -7.22 -28.74
CA ASN A 198 -31.24 -6.11 -29.71
C ASN A 198 -32.66 -5.80 -30.23
N HIS A 199 -33.68 -6.48 -29.72
CA HIS A 199 -35.08 -6.31 -30.12
C HIS A 199 -36.00 -6.10 -28.92
N LEU A 200 -35.59 -5.30 -27.94
CA LEU A 200 -36.60 -4.68 -27.07
C LEU A 200 -37.26 -3.54 -27.85
N PRO A 201 -38.56 -3.65 -28.18
CA PRO A 201 -39.28 -2.55 -28.81
C PRO A 201 -39.52 -1.48 -27.74
N GLY A 202 -38.90 -0.30 -27.89
CA GLY A 202 -39.34 0.86 -27.11
C GLY A 202 -38.34 1.95 -26.75
N VAL A 203 -37.06 1.89 -27.13
CA VAL A 203 -36.16 3.04 -26.92
C VAL A 203 -35.93 3.74 -28.26
N LEU A 204 -36.68 4.82 -28.45
CA LEU A 204 -36.56 5.77 -29.56
C LEU A 204 -35.10 6.18 -29.76
N GLN A 205 -34.60 5.95 -30.98
CA GLN A 205 -33.47 6.69 -31.50
C GLN A 205 -33.93 8.13 -31.78
N ILE A 206 -33.37 9.07 -31.04
CA ILE A 206 -33.15 10.47 -31.46
C ILE A 206 -31.69 10.77 -31.21
#